data_AF-A0A6C1QM59-F1
#
_entry.id   AF-A0A6C1QM59-F1
#
_cell.length_a   1.000
_cell.length_b   1.000
_cell.length_c   1.000
_cell.angle_alpha   90.00
_cell.angle_beta   90.00
_cell.angle_gamma   90.00
#
_symmetry.space_group_name_H-M   'P 1'
#
loop_
_entity.id
_entity.type
_entity.pdbx_description
1 polymer ?
#
loop_
_entity_poly.entity_id
_entity_poly.type
_entity_poly.pdbx_seq_one_letter_code
_entity_poly.pdbx_strand_id
1 'polypeptide(L)'
;DDESDRFRYLTTPIWLSDSLLVNGEDGSIPGGFLEDFKGEVDFREDGTGTFGVYEGTWRFQQNETELLIRSDSLPLPLNAKIEELVANSLKISANFPNPYDPTDPLRLRLTFVPK
;
A
#
# COMPACT_ATOMS: atom_id res chain seq x y z
N ASP A 1 -5.79 -5.51 -26.93
CA ASP A 1 -5.30 -6.12 -25.69
C ASP A 1 -5.05 -4.92 -24.83
N ASP A 2 -6.12 -4.50 -24.15
CA ASP A 2 -6.26 -3.13 -23.69
C ASP A 2 -5.96 -3.18 -22.19
N GLU A 3 -4.84 -2.58 -21.83
CA GLU A 3 -4.39 -2.38 -20.45
C GLU A 3 -5.52 -1.79 -19.61
N SER A 4 -5.78 -2.36 -18.42
CA SER A 4 -6.93 -1.93 -17.61
C SER A 4 -6.75 -0.50 -17.11
N ASP A 5 -7.86 0.24 -17.00
CA ASP A 5 -7.84 1.60 -16.42
C ASP A 5 -7.21 1.59 -15.02
N ARG A 6 -7.44 0.54 -14.23
CA ARG A 6 -6.84 0.38 -12.90
C ARG A 6 -5.34 0.22 -12.95
N PHE A 7 -4.84 -0.61 -13.86
CA PHE A 7 -3.40 -0.75 -14.04
C PHE A 7 -2.79 0.60 -14.41
N ARG A 8 -3.35 1.30 -15.41
CA ARG A 8 -2.91 2.64 -15.79
C ARG A 8 -2.94 3.64 -14.64
N TYR A 9 -4.04 3.69 -13.88
CA TYR A 9 -4.14 4.60 -12.73
C TYR A 9 -3.09 4.30 -11.67
N LEU A 10 -2.81 3.02 -11.42
CA LEU A 10 -1.84 2.63 -10.39
C LEU A 10 -0.40 2.94 -10.81
N THR A 11 -0.04 2.69 -12.07
CA THR A 11 1.35 2.71 -12.55
C THR A 11 1.79 4.03 -13.18
N THR A 12 0.85 4.90 -13.58
CA THR A 12 1.20 6.18 -14.24
C THR A 12 1.86 7.18 -13.29
N PRO A 13 1.33 7.45 -12.09
CA PRO A 13 1.92 8.43 -11.18
C PRO A 13 2.89 7.78 -10.18
N ILE A 14 3.85 8.57 -9.70
CA ILE A 14 4.42 8.34 -8.37
C ILE A 14 3.41 8.85 -7.35
N TRP A 15 3.13 8.02 -6.36
CA TRP A 15 2.20 8.33 -5.28
C TRP A 15 2.95 8.90 -4.08
N LEU A 16 2.37 9.87 -3.39
CA LEU A 16 2.87 10.41 -2.14
C LEU A 16 1.90 10.06 -1.01
N SER A 17 2.42 9.54 0.11
CA SER A 17 1.62 9.25 1.29
C SER A 17 0.90 10.50 1.81
N ASP A 18 -0.42 10.42 1.93
CA ASP A 18 -1.28 11.48 2.45
C ASP A 18 -1.70 11.17 3.90
N SER A 19 -2.22 9.97 4.17
CA SER A 19 -2.58 9.49 5.51
C SER A 19 -2.24 8.02 5.68
N LEU A 20 -1.57 7.68 6.80
CA LEU A 20 -1.17 6.31 7.12
C LEU A 20 -1.65 5.99 8.54
N LEU A 21 -2.75 5.26 8.65
CA LEU A 21 -3.41 4.98 9.93
C LEU A 21 -3.27 3.52 10.35
N VAL A 22 -3.08 3.33 11.65
CA VAL A 22 -3.09 2.03 12.33
C VAL A 22 -4.15 2.11 13.41
N ASN A 23 -5.21 1.31 13.30
CA ASN A 23 -6.35 1.33 14.20
C ASN A 23 -7.01 2.72 14.35
N GLY A 24 -6.86 3.58 13.34
CA GLY A 24 -7.41 4.95 13.33
C GLY A 24 -6.45 6.04 13.81
N GLU A 25 -5.29 5.67 14.35
CA GLU A 25 -4.25 6.60 14.81
C GLU A 25 -3.13 6.75 13.76
N ASP A 26 -2.43 7.88 13.74
CA ASP A 26 -1.32 8.11 12.81
C ASP A 26 -0.16 7.12 13.08
N GLY A 27 0.04 6.20 12.13
CA GLY A 27 1.09 5.19 12.19
C GLY A 27 2.42 5.64 11.58
N SER A 28 2.48 6.82 10.97
CA SER A 28 3.65 7.34 10.25
C SER A 28 4.62 8.15 11.12
N ILE A 29 4.31 8.30 12.40
CA ILE A 29 5.16 9.00 13.37
C ILE A 29 6.47 8.22 13.60
N PRO A 30 7.55 8.88 14.09
CA PRO A 30 8.78 8.19 14.43
C PRO A 30 8.58 7.05 15.43
N GLY A 31 9.08 5.85 15.11
CA GLY A 31 8.85 4.60 15.84
C GLY A 31 7.48 3.96 15.60
N GLY A 32 6.66 4.53 14.72
CA GLY A 32 5.33 4.04 14.36
C GLY A 32 5.37 2.86 13.39
N PHE A 33 4.30 2.07 13.38
CA PHE A 33 4.23 0.84 12.58
C PHE A 33 4.29 1.08 11.06
N LEU A 34 3.89 2.27 10.60
CA LEU A 34 3.90 2.67 9.19
C LEU A 34 4.93 3.77 8.88
N GLU A 35 5.88 4.05 9.79
CA GLU A 35 6.94 5.06 9.57
C GLU A 35 7.66 4.83 8.24
N ASP A 36 8.09 3.60 8.01
CA ASP A 36 8.84 3.19 6.82
C ASP A 36 8.02 3.17 5.53
N PHE A 37 6.68 3.19 5.62
CA PHE A 37 5.79 3.33 4.47
C PHE A 37 5.56 4.79 4.06
N LYS A 38 5.99 5.75 4.88
CA LYS A 38 5.83 7.18 4.61
C LYS A 38 6.73 7.61 3.45
N GLY A 39 6.18 8.47 2.59
CA GLY A 39 6.90 9.06 1.46
C GLY A 39 6.35 8.61 0.12
N GLU A 40 7.26 8.41 -0.83
CA GLU A 40 6.92 8.10 -2.22
C GLU A 40 6.67 6.60 -2.41
N VAL A 41 5.70 6.29 -3.27
CA VAL A 41 5.33 4.93 -3.65
C VAL A 41 5.23 4.88 -5.17
N ASP A 42 5.99 3.98 -5.79
CA ASP A 42 6.02 3.80 -7.24
C ASP A 42 5.66 2.36 -7.59
N PHE A 43 4.63 2.19 -8.40
CA PHE A 43 4.19 0.90 -8.91
C PHE A 43 4.62 0.79 -10.38
N ARG A 44 5.77 0.16 -10.64
CA ARG A 44 6.30 0.03 -12.00
C ARG A 44 5.56 -1.06 -12.78
N GLU A 45 5.40 -0.84 -14.09
CA GLU A 45 4.66 -1.74 -14.99
C GLU A 45 5.23 -3.17 -15.05
N ASP A 46 6.51 -3.35 -14.72
CA ASP A 46 7.18 -4.66 -14.66
C ASP A 46 6.84 -5.47 -13.38
N GLY A 47 5.97 -4.95 -12.51
CA GLY A 47 5.56 -5.58 -11.26
C GLY A 47 6.53 -5.32 -10.10
N THR A 48 7.51 -4.46 -10.27
CA THR A 48 8.38 -3.99 -9.19
C THR A 48 7.94 -2.62 -8.67
N GLY A 49 8.46 -2.18 -7.53
CA GLY A 49 8.07 -0.90 -6.97
C GLY A 49 8.83 -0.50 -5.72
N THR A 50 8.62 0.75 -5.32
CA THR A 50 9.05 1.30 -4.03
C THR A 50 7.83 1.64 -3.19
N PHE A 51 7.92 1.45 -1.87
CA PHE A 51 6.82 1.66 -0.93
C PHE A 51 7.38 2.38 0.31
N GLY A 52 7.55 3.70 0.24
CA GLY A 52 8.33 4.43 1.23
C GLY A 52 9.81 4.05 1.13
N VAL A 53 10.39 3.52 2.21
CA VAL A 53 11.79 3.05 2.23
C VAL A 53 11.94 1.62 1.68
N TYR A 54 10.83 0.90 1.49
CA TYR A 54 10.85 -0.48 1.00
C TYR A 54 10.99 -0.52 -0.53
N GLU A 55 11.73 -1.51 -1.04
CA GLU A 55 11.73 -1.90 -2.45
C GLU A 55 11.29 -3.35 -2.58
N GLY A 56 10.53 -3.66 -3.63
CA GLY A 56 10.14 -5.04 -3.91
C GLY A 56 9.18 -5.18 -5.08
N THR A 57 8.19 -6.06 -4.93
CA THR A 57 7.24 -6.41 -6.00
C THR A 57 5.80 -6.18 -5.59
N TRP A 58 4.95 -5.89 -6.56
CA TRP A 58 3.52 -5.80 -6.40
C TRP A 58 2.79 -6.59 -7.49
N ARG A 59 1.53 -6.93 -7.22
CA ARG A 59 0.60 -7.40 -8.26
C ARG A 59 -0.84 -7.21 -7.83
N PHE A 60 -1.73 -7.08 -8.80
CA PHE A 60 -3.15 -7.23 -8.54
C PHE A 60 -3.52 -8.66 -8.11
N GLN A 61 -4.55 -8.75 -7.28
CA GLN A 61 -5.22 -9.96 -6.83
C GLN A 61 -6.74 -9.76 -7.01
N GLN A 62 -7.50 -10.86 -7.01
CA GLN A 62 -8.97 -10.84 -6.98
C GLN A 62 -9.60 -9.89 -8.02
N ASN A 63 -9.29 -10.07 -9.31
CA ASN A 63 -9.77 -9.21 -10.39
C ASN A 63 -9.48 -7.71 -10.14
N GLU A 64 -8.24 -7.41 -9.76
CA GLU A 64 -7.74 -6.04 -9.51
C GLU A 64 -8.48 -5.30 -8.40
N THR A 65 -9.05 -6.03 -7.42
CA THR A 65 -9.66 -5.43 -6.22
C THR A 65 -8.72 -5.43 -5.01
N GLU A 66 -7.61 -6.15 -5.11
CA GLU A 66 -6.59 -6.27 -4.07
C GLU A 66 -5.19 -6.07 -4.67
N LEU A 67 -4.26 -5.58 -3.85
CA LEU A 67 -2.84 -5.43 -4.12
C LEU A 67 -2.06 -6.30 -3.15
N LEU A 68 -1.22 -7.18 -3.71
CA LEU A 68 -0.23 -7.90 -2.94
C LEU A 68 1.12 -7.20 -3.09
N ILE A 69 1.67 -6.69 -1.99
CA ILE A 69 2.99 -6.08 -1.92
C ILE A 69 3.94 -7.00 -1.15
N ARG A 70 5.16 -7.15 -1.68
CA ARG A 70 6.23 -7.96 -1.08
C ARG A 70 7.54 -7.18 -1.10
N SER A 71 8.30 -7.30 -0.04
CA SER A 71 9.69 -6.83 0.06
C SER A 71 10.43 -7.79 0.99
N ASP A 72 11.71 -8.05 0.74
CA ASP A 72 12.55 -8.84 1.65
C ASP A 72 12.77 -8.13 3.00
N SER A 73 12.58 -6.82 3.02
CA SER A 73 12.63 -5.99 4.23
C SER A 73 11.30 -5.95 4.99
N LEU A 74 10.21 -6.50 4.44
CA LEU A 74 8.94 -6.63 5.14
C LEU A 74 8.84 -8.01 5.80
N PRO A 75 8.46 -8.10 7.10
CA PRO A 75 8.36 -9.38 7.79
C PRO A 75 7.26 -10.28 7.24
N LEU A 76 6.20 -9.69 6.68
CA LEU A 76 5.12 -10.38 6.01
C LEU A 76 4.67 -9.58 4.78
N PRO A 77 4.16 -10.24 3.73
CA PRO A 77 3.57 -9.55 2.60
C PRO A 77 2.33 -8.77 3.03
N LEU A 78 2.15 -7.58 2.45
CA LEU A 78 0.95 -6.78 2.66
C LEU A 78 -0.08 -7.13 1.58
N ASN A 79 -1.16 -7.81 1.97
CA ASN A 79 -2.32 -7.98 1.09
C ASN A 79 -3.35 -6.90 1.42
N ALA A 80 -3.51 -5.94 0.53
CA ALA A 80 -4.35 -4.77 0.75
C ALA A 80 -5.53 -4.74 -0.22
N LYS A 81 -6.72 -4.47 0.29
CA LYS A 81 -7.89 -4.18 -0.52
C LYS A 81 -7.82 -2.76 -1.06
N ILE A 82 -8.16 -2.59 -2.33
CA ILE A 82 -8.28 -1.30 -2.97
C ILE A 82 -9.66 -0.74 -2.65
N GLU A 83 -9.70 0.29 -1.80
CA GLU A 83 -10.93 1.01 -1.47
C GLU A 83 -11.22 2.09 -2.50
N GLU A 84 -10.18 2.71 -3.09
CA GLU A 84 -10.28 3.71 -4.14
C GLU A 84 -9.03 3.67 -5.02
N LEU A 85 -9.22 3.72 -6.33
CA LEU A 85 -8.13 3.85 -7.31
C LEU A 85 -8.66 4.64 -8.51
N VAL A 86 -8.29 5.91 -8.55
CA VAL A 86 -8.63 6.86 -9.60
C VAL A 86 -7.42 7.76 -9.86
N ALA A 87 -7.46 8.56 -10.93
CA ALA A 87 -6.32 9.36 -11.39
C ALA A 87 -5.65 10.25 -10.33
N ASN A 88 -6.37 10.65 -9.27
CA ASN A 88 -5.87 11.56 -8.24
C ASN A 88 -5.90 10.99 -6.81
N SER A 89 -6.21 9.70 -6.64
CA SER A 89 -6.34 9.11 -5.31
C SER A 89 -6.19 7.60 -5.34
N LEU A 90 -5.35 7.10 -4.45
CA LEU A 90 -5.20 5.69 -4.12
C LEU A 90 -5.50 5.53 -2.63
N LYS A 91 -6.48 4.66 -2.31
CA LYS A 91 -6.81 4.29 -0.93
C LYS A 91 -6.81 2.79 -0.82
N ILE A 92 -6.02 2.28 0.12
CA ILE A 92 -5.94 0.85 0.41
C ILE A 92 -6.17 0.58 1.89
N SER A 93 -6.74 -0.58 2.17
CA SER A 93 -6.95 -1.08 3.53
C SER A 93 -6.36 -2.47 3.68
N ALA A 94 -5.83 -2.80 4.86
CA ALA A 94 -5.29 -4.13 5.12
C ALA A 94 -5.49 -4.50 6.59
N ASN A 95 -5.59 -5.80 6.86
CA ASN A 95 -5.46 -6.34 8.20
C ASN A 95 -4.09 -6.97 8.32
N PHE A 96 -3.32 -6.55 9.34
CA PHE A 96 -1.99 -7.09 9.60
C PHE A 96 -1.97 -7.80 10.95
N PRO A 97 -1.29 -8.95 11.08
CA PRO A 97 -1.18 -9.64 12.37
C PRO A 97 -0.60 -8.73 13.45
N ASN A 98 -1.28 -8.68 14.59
CA ASN A 98 -0.81 -7.93 15.75
C ASN A 98 0.10 -8.85 16.61
N PRO A 99 1.39 -8.51 16.79
CA PRO A 99 2.32 -9.36 17.52
C PRO A 99 2.04 -9.38 19.03
N TYR A 100 1.30 -8.42 19.57
CA TYR A 100 0.98 -8.31 20.99
C TYR A 100 -0.37 -8.93 21.35
N ASP A 101 -1.32 -8.95 20.42
CA ASP A 101 -2.63 -9.59 20.58
C ASP A 101 -3.06 -10.26 19.25
N PRO A 102 -2.81 -11.57 19.08
CA PRO A 102 -3.17 -12.29 17.87
C PRO A 102 -4.68 -12.32 17.55
N THR A 103 -5.54 -11.96 18.50
CA THR A 103 -7.00 -11.96 18.33
C THR A 103 -7.56 -10.63 17.82
N ASP A 104 -6.79 -9.55 17.90
CA ASP A 104 -7.14 -8.22 17.37
C ASP A 104 -6.10 -7.75 16.34
N PRO A 105 -6.28 -8.07 15.04
CA PRO A 105 -5.36 -7.66 13.99
C PRO A 105 -5.35 -6.13 13.84
N LEU A 106 -4.19 -5.59 13.47
CA LEU A 106 -4.02 -4.18 13.17
C LEU A 106 -4.79 -3.82 11.89
N ARG A 107 -5.67 -2.84 12.00
CA ARG A 107 -6.43 -2.30 10.86
C ARG A 107 -5.64 -1.15 10.25
N LEU A 108 -5.09 -1.38 9.07
CA LEU A 108 -4.30 -0.42 8.32
C LEU A 108 -5.19 0.32 7.32
N ARG A 109 -4.98 1.63 7.19
CA ARG A 109 -5.55 2.45 6.12
C ARG A 109 -4.46 3.37 5.58
N LEU A 110 -4.15 3.24 4.30
CA LEU A 110 -3.13 4.04 3.64
C LEU A 110 -3.80 4.81 2.49
N THR A 111 -3.61 6.12 2.46
CA THR A 111 -4.09 7.00 1.39
C THR A 111 -2.90 7.69 0.74
N PHE A 112 -2.99 7.86 -0.56
CA PHE A 112 -1.97 8.48 -1.37
C PHE A 112 -2.57 9.39 -2.42
N VAL A 113 -1.83 10.42 -2.77
CA VAL A 113 -2.14 11.38 -3.84
C VAL A 113 -1.02 11.36 -4.87
N PRO A 114 -1.27 11.64 -6.16
CA PRO A 114 -0.22 11.71 -7.15
C PRO A 114 0.75 12.87 -6.83
N LYS A 115 2.03 12.66 -7.13
CA LYS A 115 3.10 13.65 -7.02
C LYS A 115 3.12 14.63 -8.19
#